data_AF-A0A973N489-F1
#
_entry.id   AF-A0A973N489-F1
#
_cell.length_a   1.000
_cell.length_b   1.000
_cell.length_c   1.000
_cell.angle_alpha   90.00
_cell.angle_beta   90.00
_cell.angle_gamma   90.00
#
_symmetry.space_group_name_H-M   'P 1'
#
loop_
_entity.id
_entity.type
_entity.pdbx_description
1 polymer ?
#
loop_
_entity_poly.entity_id
_entity_poly.type
_entity_poly.pdbx_seq_one_letter_code
_entity_poly.pdbx_strand_id
1 'polypeptide(L)' 'MSDIQAQFSVLKQTADPVVVEAIAQLIANGHDRDLNRINTLDFADRTGLDQEQVISGFLHASRLGL' A
#
# COMPACT_ATOMS: atom_id res chain seq x y z
N MET A 1 15.55 -0.33 -9.32
CA MET A 1 14.82 0.37 -8.25
C MET A 1 14.16 1.69 -8.70
N SER A 2 14.34 2.18 -9.94
CA SER A 2 13.61 3.40 -10.41
C SER A 2 12.12 3.15 -10.68
N ASP A 3 11.72 1.93 -11.07
CA ASP A 3 10.33 1.63 -11.42
C ASP A 3 9.39 1.74 -10.21
N ILE A 4 9.83 1.29 -9.03
CA ILE A 4 9.07 1.39 -7.76
C ILE A 4 8.80 2.86 -7.40
N GLN A 5 9.77 3.76 -7.59
CA GLN A 5 9.60 5.19 -7.30
C GLN A 5 8.58 5.86 -8.24
N ALA A 6 8.56 5.46 -9.53
CA ALA A 6 7.56 5.93 -10.48
C ALA A 6 6.16 5.44 -10.10
N GLN A 7 6.02 4.16 -9.75
CA GLN A 7 4.74 3.59 -9.30
C GLN A 7 4.21 4.29 -8.04
N PHE A 8 5.06 4.53 -7.03
CA PHE A 8 4.64 5.30 -5.84
C PHE A 8 4.24 6.74 -6.17
N SER A 9 4.92 7.38 -7.13
CA SER A 9 4.57 8.74 -7.55
C SER A 9 3.17 8.81 -8.17
N VAL A 10 2.77 7.79 -8.92
CA VAL A 10 1.41 7.66 -9.47
C VAL A 10 0.41 7.27 -8.38
N LEU A 11 0.79 6.38 -7.46
CA LEU A 11 -0.07 5.96 -6.36
C LEU A 11 -0.45 7.14 -5.46
N LYS A 12 0.50 8.04 -5.15
CA LYS A 12 0.26 9.29 -4.39
C LYS A 12 -0.74 10.24 -5.05
N GLN A 13 -0.97 10.13 -6.36
CA GLN A 13 -1.95 10.95 -7.08
C GLN A 13 -3.36 10.35 -7.08
N THR A 14 -3.50 9.07 -6.71
CA THR A 14 -4.73 8.28 -6.92
C THR A 14 -5.30 7.67 -5.65
N ALA A 15 -4.53 7.60 -4.57
CA ALA A 15 -4.95 7.07 -3.28
C ALA A 15 -4.65 8.06 -2.14
N ASP A 16 -5.28 7.83 -0.98
CA ASP A 16 -5.07 8.66 0.20
C ASP A 16 -3.59 8.67 0.62
N PRO A 17 -2.97 9.86 0.83
CA PRO A 17 -1.55 9.96 1.13
C PRO A 17 -1.08 9.14 2.35
N VAL A 18 -1.94 9.01 3.37
CA VAL A 18 -1.60 8.25 4.60
C VAL A 18 -1.60 6.75 4.29
N VAL A 19 -2.53 6.27 3.48
CA VAL A 19 -2.54 4.88 3.00
C VAL A 19 -1.30 4.59 2.14
N VAL A 20 -0.94 5.51 1.24
CA VAL A 20 0.25 5.33 0.39
C VAL A 20 1.53 5.26 1.22
N GLU A 21 1.66 6.10 2.24
CA GLU A 21 2.80 6.05 3.15
C GLU A 21 2.84 4.74 3.94
N ALA A 22 1.70 4.24 4.41
CA ALA A 22 1.63 2.96 5.10
C ALA A 22 2.01 1.77 4.19
N ILE A 23 1.58 1.79 2.92
CA ILE A 23 1.98 0.80 1.91
C ILE A 23 3.49 0.89 1.64
N ALA A 24 4.04 2.09 1.51
CA ALA A 24 5.48 2.31 1.31
C ALA A 24 6.30 1.76 2.49
N GLN A 25 5.83 2.02 3.72
CA GLN A 25 6.48 1.53 4.93
C GLN A 25 6.43 0.01 5.03
N LEU A 26 5.31 -0.61 4.62
CA LEU A 26 5.17 -2.07 4.56
C LEU A 26 6.12 -2.68 3.53
N ILE A 27 6.24 -2.11 2.34
CA ILE A 27 7.15 -2.60 1.30
C ILE A 27 8.62 -2.44 1.72
N ALA A 28 8.96 -1.35 2.39
CA ALA A 28 10.34 -1.08 2.79
C ALA A 28 10.80 -1.92 4.01
N ASN A 29 9.89 -2.21 4.95
CA ASN A 29 10.27 -2.77 6.26
C ASN A 29 9.48 -4.03 6.67
N GLY A 30 8.45 -4.40 5.91
CA GLY A 30 7.65 -5.60 6.18
C GLY A 30 8.44 -6.86 5.90
N HIS A 31 8.14 -7.92 6.64
CA HIS A 31 8.70 -9.22 6.33
C HIS A 31 8.02 -9.78 5.07
N ASP A 32 8.67 -10.71 4.38
CA ASP A 32 8.08 -11.38 3.21
C ASP A 32 6.69 -11.97 3.49
N ARG A 33 6.45 -12.47 4.71
CA ARG A 33 5.14 -13.00 5.13
C ARG A 33 4.05 -11.93 5.27
N ASP A 34 4.44 -10.69 5.54
CA ASP A 34 3.52 -9.56 5.71
C ASP A 34 3.10 -9.01 4.33
N LEU A 35 3.98 -9.17 3.33
CA LEU A 35 3.73 -8.80 1.93
C LEU A 35 3.04 -9.91 1.15
N ASN A 36 3.54 -11.15 1.27
CA ASN A 36 3.00 -12.31 0.59
C ASN A 36 1.65 -12.71 1.22
N ARG A 37 0.57 -12.61 0.42
CA ARG A 37 -0.82 -12.83 0.86
C ARG A 37 -1.26 -11.85 1.94
N ILE A 38 -0.86 -10.59 1.81
CA ILE A 38 -1.32 -9.52 2.69
C ILE A 38 -2.85 -9.57 2.88
N ASN A 39 -3.28 -9.44 4.14
CA ASN A 39 -4.68 -9.24 4.49
C ASN A 39 -4.92 -7.73 4.64
N THR A 40 -5.63 -7.13 3.68
CA THR A 40 -5.88 -5.69 3.65
C THR A 40 -6.79 -5.21 4.79
N LEU A 41 -7.67 -6.07 5.31
CA LEU A 41 -8.54 -5.74 6.44
C LEU A 41 -7.76 -5.72 7.75
N ASP A 42 -6.95 -6.76 8.00
CA ASP A 42 -6.03 -6.80 9.15
C ASP A 42 -5.03 -5.64 9.12
N PHE A 43 -4.55 -5.30 7.92
CA PHE A 43 -3.68 -4.13 7.73
C PHE A 43 -4.37 -2.82 8.12
N ALA A 44 -5.62 -2.61 7.70
CA ALA A 44 -6.40 -1.43 8.07
C ALA A 44 -6.56 -1.34 9.60
N ASP A 45 -6.95 -2.43 10.25
CA ASP A 45 -7.11 -2.49 11.70
C ASP A 45 -5.81 -2.18 12.45
N ARG A 46 -4.68 -2.76 12.02
CA ARG A 46 -3.36 -2.55 12.65
C ARG A 46 -2.81 -1.13 12.47
N THR A 47 -3.17 -0.48 11.37
CA THR A 47 -2.74 0.89 11.07
C THR A 47 -3.72 1.96 11.55
N GLY A 48 -4.93 1.55 11.94
CA GLY A 48 -6.02 2.46 12.33
C GLY A 48 -6.55 3.30 11.17
N LEU A 49 -6.31 2.85 9.93
CA LEU A 49 -6.72 3.56 8.72
C LEU A 49 -8.12 3.14 8.28
N ASP A 50 -8.79 4.03 7.55
CA ASP A 50 -10.10 3.72 6.99
C ASP A 50 -10.02 2.51 6.05
N GLN A 51 -10.88 1.53 6.31
CA GLN A 51 -10.84 0.25 5.61
C GLN A 51 -11.09 0.39 4.11
N GLU A 52 -12.02 1.25 3.69
CA GLU A 52 -12.31 1.46 2.26
C GLU A 52 -11.14 2.14 1.56
N GLN A 53 -10.53 3.14 2.20
CA GLN A 53 -9.34 3.81 1.66
C GLN A 53 -8.16 2.84 1.53
N VAL A 54 -7.95 1.96 2.52
CA VAL A 54 -6.91 0.92 2.46
C VAL A 54 -7.16 -0.04 1.30
N ILE A 55 -8.39 -0.57 1.17
CA ILE A 55 -8.74 -1.45 0.05
C ILE A 55 -8.51 -0.76 -1.30
N SER A 56 -8.96 0.49 -1.43
CA SER A 56 -8.77 1.29 -2.64
C SER A 56 -7.28 1.50 -2.95
N GLY A 57 -6.48 1.85 -1.94
CA GLY A 57 -5.03 2.05 -2.08
C GLY A 57 -4.31 0.78 -2.56
N PHE A 58 -4.61 -0.38 -1.96
CA PHE A 58 -4.05 -1.66 -2.42
C PHE A 58 -4.52 -2.04 -3.83
N LEU A 59 -5.77 -1.76 -4.19
CA LEU A 59 -6.26 -1.99 -5.55
C LEU A 59 -5.50 -1.12 -6.58
N HIS A 60 -5.26 0.15 -6.27
CA HIS A 60 -4.45 1.03 -7.13
C HIS A 60 -3.00 0.56 -7.20
N ALA A 61 -2.40 0.15 -6.09
CA ALA A 61 -1.05 -0.41 -6.05
C ALA A 61 -0.91 -1.66 -6.95
N SER A 62 -1.85 -2.62 -6.83
CA SER A 62 -1.87 -3.83 -7.66
C SER A 62 -1.99 -3.51 -9.15
N ARG A 63 -2.76 -2.48 -9.54
CA ARG A 63 -2.87 -2.04 -10.95
C ARG A 63 -1.57 -1.42 -11.49
N LEU A 64 -0.75 -0.85 -10.61
CA LEU A 64 0.55 -0.27 -10.94
C LEU A 64 1.67 -1.32 -10.94
N GLY A 65 1.41 -2.55 -10.48
CA GLY A 65 2.40 -3.61 -10.35
C GLY A 65 3.32 -3.46 -9.14
N LEU A 66 2.78 -2.89 -8.06
CA LEU A 66 3.39 -2.86 -6.72
C LEU A 66 2.96 -4.09 -5.90
#